data_AF-A0A2D8ZWH8-F1
#
_entry.id   AF-A0A2D8ZWH8-F1
#
_cell.length_a   1.000
_cell.length_b   1.000
_cell.length_c   1.000
_cell.angle_alpha   90.00
_cell.angle_beta   90.00
_cell.angle_gamma   90.00
#
_symmetry.space_group_name_H-M   'P 1'
#
loop_
_entity.id
_entity.type
_entity.pdbx_description
1 polymer ?
#
loop_
_entity_poly.entity_id
_entity_poly.type
_entity_poly.pdbx_seq_one_letter_code
_entity_poly.pdbx_strand_id
1 'polypeptide(L)'
;MTDAARAQHIMSQVESVLSAEKHLLLSGQVHRVVELSEEKVQAMAAFESLLQEAGQMLRAETLQARLRGIVQAASENSTHFRAVQNGLQNMVTRLGRVSQDSYVGAYQSNGLQTPFSNATGNYLKKA
;
A
#
# COMPACT_ATOMS: atom_id res chain seq x y z
N MET A 1 -17.22 27.17 -18.74
CA MET A 1 -15.95 26.46 -19.05
C MET A 1 -16.08 25.86 -20.44
N THR A 2 -15.03 25.90 -21.26
CA THR A 2 -15.01 25.17 -22.54
C THR A 2 -14.84 23.67 -22.27
N ASP A 3 -15.33 22.80 -23.16
CA ASP A 3 -15.19 21.33 -23.01
C ASP A 3 -13.73 20.90 -22.86
N ALA A 4 -12.82 21.57 -23.57
CA ALA A 4 -11.38 21.40 -23.43
C ALA A 4 -10.87 21.75 -22.02
N ALA A 5 -11.35 22.85 -21.41
CA ALA A 5 -10.97 23.23 -20.06
C ALA A 5 -11.51 22.26 -19.00
N ARG A 6 -12.74 21.73 -19.20
CA ARG A 6 -13.31 20.70 -18.34
C ARG A 6 -12.50 19.41 -18.40
N ALA A 7 -12.14 18.96 -19.60
CA ALA A 7 -11.29 17.77 -19.78
C ALA A 7 -9.91 17.93 -19.13
N GLN A 8 -9.28 19.10 -19.33
CA GLN A 8 -8.00 19.42 -18.73
C GLN A 8 -8.05 19.30 -17.21
N HIS A 9 -9.10 19.88 -16.60
CA HIS A 9 -9.29 19.89 -15.16
C HIS A 9 -9.49 18.47 -14.60
N ILE A 10 -10.38 17.68 -15.20
CA ILE A 10 -10.67 16.31 -14.75
C ILE A 10 -9.42 15.43 -14.85
N MET A 11 -8.67 15.50 -15.95
CA MET A 11 -7.42 14.76 -16.08
C MET A 11 -6.37 15.18 -15.05
N SER A 12 -6.28 16.47 -14.74
CA SER A 12 -5.37 16.97 -13.71
C SER A 12 -5.78 16.53 -12.30
N GLN A 13 -7.08 16.40 -12.01
CA GLN A 13 -7.56 15.83 -10.76
C GLN A 13 -7.12 14.38 -10.60
N VAL A 14 -7.29 13.56 -11.64
CA VAL A 14 -6.84 12.16 -11.63
C VAL A 14 -5.32 12.07 -11.43
N GLU A 15 -4.54 12.85 -12.16
CA GLU A 15 -3.08 12.91 -12.02
C GLU A 15 -2.66 13.31 -10.60
N SER A 16 -3.33 14.31 -10.02
CA SER A 16 -3.07 14.77 -8.65
C SER A 16 -3.32 13.67 -7.62
N VAL A 17 -4.47 12.98 -7.72
CA VAL A 17 -4.82 11.90 -6.80
C VAL A 17 -3.84 10.74 -6.92
N LEU A 18 -3.46 10.34 -8.14
CA LEU A 18 -2.47 9.28 -8.34
C LEU A 18 -1.09 9.67 -7.81
N SER A 19 -0.70 10.95 -7.92
CA SER A 19 0.55 11.46 -7.34
C SER A 19 0.53 11.43 -5.81
N ALA A 20 -0.58 11.87 -5.19
CA ALA A 20 -0.76 11.81 -3.75
C ALA A 20 -0.73 10.36 -3.24
N GLU A 21 -1.42 9.44 -3.92
CA GLU A 21 -1.38 8.01 -3.61
C GLU A 21 0.05 7.46 -3.67
N LYS A 22 0.81 7.77 -4.73
CA LYS A 22 2.21 7.35 -4.86
C LYS A 22 3.06 7.81 -3.67
N HIS A 23 2.91 9.07 -3.27
CA HIS A 23 3.64 9.63 -2.13
C HIS A 23 3.31 8.91 -0.81
N LEU A 24 2.04 8.60 -0.58
CA LEU A 24 1.59 7.87 0.61
C LEU A 24 2.10 6.42 0.62
N LEU A 25 2.08 5.74 -0.53
CA LEU A 25 2.59 4.38 -0.66
C LEU A 25 4.10 4.31 -0.42
N LEU A 26 4.86 5.24 -1.02
CA LEU A 26 6.32 5.30 -0.85
C LEU A 26 6.74 5.68 0.56
N SER A 27 5.94 6.47 1.27
CA SER A 27 6.18 6.82 2.68
C SER A 27 5.66 5.80 3.69
N GLY A 28 5.04 4.70 3.23
CA GLY A 28 4.48 3.66 4.09
C GLY A 28 3.22 4.09 4.86
N GLN A 29 2.61 5.23 4.53
CA GLN A 29 1.41 5.78 5.17
C GLN A 29 0.13 5.15 4.60
N VAL A 30 0.00 3.83 4.69
CA VAL A 30 -1.09 3.07 4.05
C VAL A 30 -2.47 3.47 4.55
N HIS A 31 -2.61 3.83 5.83
CA HIS A 31 -3.89 4.29 6.39
C HIS A 31 -4.42 5.53 5.66
N ARG A 32 -3.54 6.44 5.25
CA ARG A 32 -3.92 7.66 4.51
C ARG A 32 -4.28 7.39 3.05
N VAL A 33 -3.82 6.26 2.49
CA VAL A 33 -4.28 5.81 1.16
C VAL A 33 -5.76 5.48 1.20
N VAL A 34 -6.26 4.97 2.33
CA VAL A 34 -7.69 4.73 2.53
C VAL A 34 -8.46 6.05 2.58
N GLU A 35 -7.93 7.07 3.26
CA GLU A 35 -8.52 8.41 3.31
C GLU A 35 -8.65 9.04 1.91
N LEU A 36 -7.70 8.76 1.01
CA LEU A 36 -7.70 9.21 -0.38
C LEU A 36 -8.68 8.43 -1.29
N SER A 37 -9.26 7.32 -0.80
CA SER A 37 -10.06 6.42 -1.65
C SER A 37 -11.34 7.07 -2.17
N GLU A 38 -12.01 7.90 -1.36
CA GLU A 38 -13.21 8.61 -1.79
C GLU A 38 -12.90 9.62 -2.90
N GLU A 39 -11.87 10.44 -2.72
CA GLU A 39 -11.40 11.41 -3.72
C GLU A 39 -10.99 10.71 -5.02
N LYS A 40 -10.30 9.57 -4.92
CA LYS A 40 -9.92 8.75 -6.07
C LYS A 40 -11.14 8.21 -6.83
N VAL A 41 -12.14 7.69 -6.13
CA VAL A 41 -13.37 7.20 -6.77
C VAL A 41 -14.10 8.35 -7.49
N GLN A 42 -14.21 9.52 -6.85
CA GLN A 42 -14.85 10.69 -7.47
C GLN A 42 -14.11 11.18 -8.71
N ALA A 43 -12.78 11.27 -8.65
CA ALA A 43 -11.97 11.67 -9.81
C ALA A 43 -12.08 10.67 -10.97
N MET A 44 -12.10 9.37 -10.67
CA MET A 44 -12.28 8.32 -11.68
C MET A 44 -13.67 8.34 -12.30
N ALA A 45 -14.72 8.58 -11.50
CA ALA A 45 -16.08 8.71 -12.02
C ALA A 45 -16.23 9.92 -12.95
N ALA A 46 -15.69 11.09 -12.55
CA ALA A 46 -15.69 12.28 -13.40
C ALA A 46 -14.92 12.04 -14.71
N PHE A 47 -13.81 11.32 -14.62
CA PHE A 47 -13.01 10.92 -15.78
C PHE A 47 -13.73 9.92 -16.69
N GLU A 48 -14.46 8.95 -16.14
CA GLU A 48 -15.30 8.04 -16.92
C GLU A 48 -16.40 8.79 -17.67
N SER A 49 -17.10 9.72 -17.00
CA SER A 49 -18.10 10.58 -17.67
C SER A 49 -17.47 11.40 -18.80
N LEU A 50 -16.26 11.93 -18.57
CA LEU A 50 -15.51 12.62 -19.62
C LEU A 50 -15.21 11.70 -20.81
N LEU A 51 -14.84 10.44 -20.57
CA LEU A 51 -14.56 9.49 -21.64
C LEU A 51 -15.80 9.17 -22.48
N GLN A 52 -16.97 9.09 -21.86
CA GLN A 52 -18.24 8.85 -22.53
C GLN A 52 -18.68 10.04 -23.39
N GLU A 53 -18.45 11.27 -22.91
CA GLU A 53 -18.89 12.51 -23.57
C GLU A 53 -17.90 13.00 -24.65
N ALA A 54 -16.59 12.84 -24.43
CA ALA A 54 -15.54 13.52 -25.19
C ALA A 54 -14.94 12.69 -26.36
N GLY A 55 -15.70 11.76 -26.95
CA GLY A 55 -15.18 10.76 -27.90
C GLY A 55 -14.34 11.29 -29.08
N GLN A 56 -14.65 12.48 -29.61
CA GLN A 56 -13.82 13.12 -30.64
C GLN A 56 -12.63 13.90 -30.07
N MET A 57 -12.79 14.50 -28.89
CA MET A 57 -11.75 15.27 -28.22
C MET A 57 -10.57 14.39 -27.78
N LEU A 58 -10.85 13.16 -27.34
CA LEU A 58 -9.85 12.18 -26.92
C LEU A 58 -8.92 11.70 -28.05
N ARG A 59 -9.22 12.04 -29.31
CA ARG A 59 -8.35 11.76 -30.46
C ARG A 59 -7.20 12.76 -30.58
N ALA A 60 -7.24 13.87 -29.83
CA ALA A 60 -6.10 14.78 -29.77
C ALA A 60 -4.90 14.06 -29.15
N GLU A 61 -3.76 14.13 -29.84
CA GLU A 61 -2.52 13.43 -29.46
C GLU A 61 -2.07 13.79 -28.04
N THR A 62 -2.25 15.05 -27.63
CA THR A 62 -1.93 15.54 -26.29
C THR A 62 -2.75 14.85 -25.20
N LEU A 63 -4.04 14.61 -25.44
CA LEU A 63 -4.92 13.91 -24.49
C LEU A 63 -4.57 12.42 -24.44
N GLN A 64 -4.22 11.80 -25.56
CA GLN A 64 -3.75 10.41 -25.57
C GLN A 64 -2.45 10.22 -24.79
N ALA A 65 -1.49 11.15 -24.90
CA ALA A 65 -0.26 11.10 -24.12
C ALA A 65 -0.55 11.17 -22.61
N ARG A 66 -1.45 12.07 -22.19
CA ARG A 66 -1.87 12.18 -20.77
C ARG A 66 -2.58 10.92 -20.28
N LEU A 67 -3.47 10.35 -21.07
CA LEU A 67 -4.14 9.09 -20.75
C LEU A 67 -3.14 7.96 -20.49
N ARG A 68 -2.12 7.82 -21.34
CA ARG A 68 -1.04 6.84 -21.14
C ARG A 68 -0.29 7.10 -19.84
N GLY A 69 -0.01 8.37 -19.52
CA GLY A 69 0.61 8.77 -18.25
C GLY A 69 -0.21 8.39 -17.03
N ILE A 70 -1.53 8.62 -17.07
CA ILE A 70 -2.47 8.22 -16.00
C ILE A 70 -2.46 6.69 -15.82
N VAL A 71 -2.55 5.93 -16.91
CA VAL A 71 -2.50 4.46 -16.86
C VAL A 71 -1.18 3.96 -16.28
N GLN A 72 -0.06 4.55 -16.69
CA GLN A 72 1.25 4.22 -16.15
C GLN A 72 1.32 4.51 -14.64
N ALA A 73 0.90 5.70 -14.21
CA ALA A 73 0.90 6.08 -12.80
C ALA A 73 0.03 5.14 -11.94
N ALA A 74 -1.15 4.76 -12.42
CA ALA A 74 -2.01 3.79 -11.74
C ALA A 74 -1.35 2.40 -11.63
N SER A 75 -0.65 1.95 -12.67
CA SER A 75 0.10 0.68 -12.68
C SER A 75 1.28 0.70 -11.68
N GLU A 76 2.03 1.81 -11.64
CA GLU A 76 3.11 2.01 -10.67
C GLU A 76 2.57 1.97 -9.23
N ASN A 77 1.47 2.67 -8.94
CA ASN A 77 0.83 2.67 -7.63
C ASN A 77 0.36 1.27 -7.21
N SER A 78 -0.21 0.50 -8.13
CA SER A 78 -0.59 -0.89 -7.88
C SER A 78 0.62 -1.75 -7.48
N THR A 79 1.76 -1.55 -8.14
CA THR A 79 3.02 -2.24 -7.81
C THR A 79 3.51 -1.86 -6.40
N HIS A 80 3.47 -0.57 -6.05
CA HIS A 80 3.85 -0.11 -4.72
C HIS A 80 2.91 -0.65 -3.63
N PHE A 81 1.61 -0.66 -3.88
CA PHE A 81 0.64 -1.21 -2.93
C PHE A 81 0.84 -2.72 -2.70
N ARG A 82 1.14 -3.50 -3.75
CA ARG A 82 1.50 -4.92 -3.60
C ARG A 82 2.77 -5.10 -2.77
N ALA A 83 3.78 -4.24 -2.96
CA ALA A 83 5.00 -4.30 -2.16
C ALA A 83 4.71 -4.06 -0.67
N VAL A 84 3.83 -3.09 -0.36
CA VAL A 84 3.33 -2.83 0.99
C VAL A 84 2.61 -4.05 1.57
N GLN A 85 1.69 -4.67 0.81
CA GLN A 85 0.98 -5.88 1.25
C GLN A 85 1.93 -7.03 1.57
N ASN A 86 2.93 -7.26 0.73
CA ASN A 86 3.97 -8.27 0.97
C ASN A 86 4.77 -7.98 2.25
N GLY A 87 5.08 -6.70 2.50
CA GLY A 87 5.73 -6.26 3.73
C GLY A 87 4.90 -6.59 4.98
N LEU A 88 3.61 -6.28 4.96
CA LEU A 88 2.68 -6.58 6.06
C LEU A 88 2.56 -8.10 6.30
N GLN A 89 2.41 -8.90 5.24
CA GLN A 89 2.34 -10.35 5.34
C GLN A 89 3.61 -10.96 5.98
N ASN A 90 4.78 -10.43 5.61
CA ASN A 90 6.05 -10.84 6.20
C ASN A 90 6.14 -10.47 7.68
N MET A 91 5.63 -9.30 8.08
CA MET A 91 5.58 -8.90 9.50
C MET A 91 4.66 -9.81 10.32
N VAL A 92 3.46 -10.12 9.81
CA VAL A 92 2.53 -11.06 10.46
C VAL A 92 3.19 -12.44 10.63
N THR A 93 3.86 -12.93 9.60
CA THR A 93 4.58 -14.22 9.65
C THR A 93 5.68 -14.20 10.70
N ARG A 94 6.44 -13.09 10.81
CA ARG A 94 7.48 -12.94 11.83
C ARG A 94 6.91 -12.90 13.24
N LEU A 95 5.82 -12.16 13.47
CA LEU A 95 5.16 -12.12 14.78
C LEU A 95 4.63 -13.50 15.20
N GLY A 96 4.05 -14.24 14.25
CA GLY A 96 3.62 -15.63 14.48
C GLY A 96 4.78 -16.55 14.88
N ARG A 97 5.92 -16.43 14.18
CA ARG A 97 7.14 -17.21 14.47
C ARG A 97 7.82 -16.81 15.78
N VAL A 98 7.88 -15.52 16.14
CA VAL A 98 8.44 -15.07 17.42
C VAL A 98 7.69 -15.69 18.61
N SER A 99 6.37 -15.92 18.50
CA SER A 99 5.63 -16.63 19.54
C SER A 99 5.97 -18.13 19.63
N GLN A 100 6.49 -18.73 18.55
CA GLN A 100 6.95 -20.12 18.51
C GLN A 100 8.43 -20.25 18.90
N ASP A 101 9.28 -19.30 18.49
CA ASP A 101 10.71 -19.23 18.79
C ASP A 101 11.01 -18.72 20.21
N SER A 102 10.02 -18.19 20.96
CA SER A 102 10.19 -17.97 22.42
C SER A 102 10.29 -19.28 23.23
N TYR A 103 10.18 -20.44 22.57
CA TYR A 103 10.33 -21.78 23.16
C TYR A 103 11.60 -22.51 22.67
N VAL A 104 12.73 -21.82 22.47
CA VAL A 104 14.02 -22.51 22.27
C VAL A 104 14.74 -22.65 23.61
N GLY A 105 14.68 -23.89 24.13
CA GLY A 105 15.31 -24.28 25.38
C GLY A 105 16.81 -23.98 25.41
N ALA A 106 17.29 -23.61 26.60
CA ALA A 106 18.71 -23.48 26.86
C ALA A 106 19.41 -24.81 26.54
N TYR A 107 20.41 -24.78 25.67
CA TYR A 107 21.33 -25.90 25.50
C TYR A 107 22.27 -25.92 26.71
N GLN A 108 22.24 -27.02 27.48
CA GLN A 108 23.31 -27.28 28.43
C GLN A 108 24.61 -27.60 27.67
N SER A 109 25.77 -27.41 28.31
CA SER A 109 27.10 -27.64 27.73
C SER A 109 27.38 -29.08 27.23
N ASN A 110 26.42 -29.99 27.40
CA ASN A 110 26.42 -31.37 26.93
C ASN A 110 25.56 -31.60 25.66
N GLY A 111 24.96 -30.55 25.07
CA GLY A 111 24.21 -30.63 23.82
C GLY A 111 22.80 -31.22 23.93
N LEU A 112 22.31 -31.52 25.13
CA LEU A 112 20.94 -32.02 25.32
C LEU A 112 19.95 -30.86 25.51
N GLN A 113 18.87 -30.87 24.73
CA GLN A 113 17.76 -29.92 24.87
C GLN A 113 17.04 -30.16 26.21
N THR A 114 16.94 -29.12 27.04
CA THR A 114 16.12 -29.18 28.26
C THR A 114 14.77 -28.52 27.99
N PRO A 115 13.65 -29.26 27.97
CA PRO A 115 12.33 -28.65 27.90
C PRO A 115 12.01 -28.02 29.26
N PHE A 116 11.87 -26.69 29.32
CA PHE A 116 11.27 -26.04 30.48
C PHE A 116 9.76 -26.27 30.39
N SER A 117 9.23 -27.29 31.07
CA SER A 117 7.78 -27.55 31.11
C SER A 117 7.08 -27.00 32.35
N ASN A 118 7.77 -26.37 33.30
CA ASN A 118 7.14 -25.75 34.47
C ASN A 118 7.96 -24.58 35.01
N ALA A 119 7.69 -23.36 34.54
CA ALA A 119 8.10 -22.15 35.25
C ALA A 119 7.13 -21.91 36.43
N THR A 120 7.20 -22.73 37.47
CA THR A 120 6.67 -22.35 38.79
C THR A 120 7.71 -21.47 39.46
N GLY A 121 7.37 -20.18 39.57
CA GLY A 121 8.24 -19.17 40.14
C GLY A 121 8.72 -19.53 41.54
N ASN A 122 10.01 -19.34 41.78
CA ASN A 122 10.51 -18.95 43.09
C ASN A 122 11.81 -18.19 42.94
N TYR A 123 11.72 -16.88 43.17
CA TYR A 123 12.86 -16.00 43.34
C TYR A 123 13.64 -16.44 44.58
N LEU A 124 14.90 -16.85 44.42
CA LEU A 124 15.83 -16.90 45.55
C LEU A 124 16.92 -15.85 45.34
N LYS A 125 16.83 -14.81 46.17
CA LYS A 125 17.80 -13.74 46.30
C LYS A 125 19.15 -14.29 46.74
N LYS A 126 20.18 -13.65 46.19
CA LYS A 126 21.61 -13.74 46.52
C LYS A 126 21.87 -13.68 48.03
N ALA A 127 22.57 -14.67 48.57
CA ALA A 127 23.41 -14.61 49.77
C ALA A 127 24.57 -15.59 49.59
#